data_AF-K0U9V7-F1
#
_entry.id   AF-K0U9V7-F1
#
_cell.length_a   1.000
_cell.length_b   1.000
_cell.length_c   1.000
_cell.angle_alpha   90.00
_cell.angle_beta   90.00
_cell.angle_gamma   90.00
#
_symmetry.space_group_name_H-M   'P 1'
#
loop_
_entity.id
_entity.type
_entity.pdbx_description
1 polymer ?
#
loop_
_entity_poly.entity_id
_entity_poly.type
_entity_poly.pdbx_seq_one_letter_code
_entity_poly.pdbx_strand_id
1 'polypeptide(L)' 'MTADHNIDLPTVLAERLTTTHPDVLRELLATFIHTLMGAEADALCGAGYGERSTERTNQRNGYRHRQFDTRAG' A
#
# COMPACT_ATOMS: atom_id res chain seq x y z
N MET A 1 8.43 10.35 -42.87
CA MET A 1 9.22 10.57 -41.64
C MET A 1 8.30 10.41 -40.44
N THR A 2 8.25 9.21 -39.85
CA THR A 2 7.62 9.00 -38.54
C THR A 2 8.73 9.13 -37.52
N ALA A 3 8.71 10.21 -36.74
CA ALA A 3 9.66 10.39 -35.65
C ALA A 3 9.32 9.39 -34.54
N ASP A 4 10.24 8.48 -34.22
CA ASP A 4 10.17 7.64 -33.03
C ASP A 4 10.13 8.54 -31.79
N HIS A 5 8.93 8.76 -31.25
CA HIS A 5 8.76 9.44 -29.98
C HIS A 5 9.11 8.45 -28.88
N ASN A 6 10.39 8.41 -28.52
CA ASN A 6 10.84 7.73 -27.31
C ASN A 6 10.38 8.54 -26.09
N ILE A 7 9.13 8.32 -25.68
CA ILE A 7 8.57 8.95 -24.48
C ILE A 7 9.18 8.25 -23.27
N ASP A 8 9.83 9.04 -22.40
CA ASP A 8 10.28 8.58 -21.09
C ASP A 8 9.07 8.39 -20.16
N LEU A 9 8.42 7.24 -20.33
CA LEU A 9 7.17 6.90 -19.68
C LEU A 9 7.25 6.92 -18.14
N PRO A 10 8.33 6.45 -17.47
CA PRO A 10 8.49 6.60 -16.03
C PRO A 10 8.41 8.06 -15.54
N THR A 11 9.10 8.96 -16.24
CA THR A 11 9.12 10.39 -15.87
C THR A 11 7.74 11.02 -16.08
N VAL A 12 7.07 10.73 -17.19
CA VAL A 12 5.71 11.20 -17.48
C VAL A 12 4.70 10.66 -16.46
N LEU A 13 4.80 9.38 -16.09
CA LEU A 13 3.94 8.79 -15.07
C LEU A 13 4.18 9.41 -13.70
N ALA A 14 5.44 9.58 -13.29
CA ALA A 14 5.78 10.22 -12.03
C ALA A 14 5.17 11.62 -11.96
N GLU A 15 5.36 12.44 -13.00
CA GLU A 15 4.81 13.79 -13.07
C GLU A 15 3.28 13.81 -13.00
N ARG A 16 2.61 12.92 -13.75
CA ARG A 16 1.14 12.82 -13.72
C ARG A 16 0.61 12.38 -12.36
N LEU A 17 1.25 11.40 -11.73
CA LEU A 17 0.85 10.86 -10.43
C LEU A 17 1.08 11.87 -9.30
N THR A 18 2.18 12.63 -9.32
CA THR A 18 2.48 13.61 -8.28
C THR A 18 1.71 14.91 -8.45
N THR A 19 1.42 15.32 -9.69
CA THR A 19 0.94 16.69 -9.98
C THR A 19 -0.55 16.71 -10.34
N THR A 20 -1.07 15.68 -11.00
CA THR A 20 -2.45 15.66 -11.49
C THR A 20 -3.37 14.81 -10.60
N HIS A 21 -2.84 13.73 -10.03
CA HIS A 21 -3.64 12.78 -9.24
C HIS A 21 -2.98 12.39 -7.90
N PRO A 22 -2.68 13.36 -7.02
CA PRO A 22 -1.97 13.08 -5.77
C PRO A 22 -2.74 12.15 -4.81
N ASP A 23 -4.08 12.10 -4.90
CA ASP A 23 -4.90 11.18 -4.12
C ASP A 23 -4.66 9.71 -4.46
N VAL A 24 -4.33 9.41 -5.72
CA VAL A 24 -4.04 8.03 -6.15
C VAL A 24 -2.78 7.52 -5.47
N LEU A 25 -1.74 8.36 -5.35
CA LEU A 25 -0.52 7.99 -4.61
C LEU A 25 -0.79 7.77 -3.12
N ARG A 26 -1.63 8.61 -2.50
CA ARG A 26 -2.04 8.45 -1.10
C ARG A 26 -2.81 7.15 -0.89
N GLU A 27 -3.76 6.83 -1.76
CA GLU A 27 -4.56 5.61 -1.68
C GLU A 27 -3.69 4.36 -1.87
N LEU A 28 -2.83 4.33 -2.89
CA LEU A 28 -1.91 3.22 -3.14
C LEU A 28 -0.96 3.02 -1.95
N LEU A 29 -0.41 4.10 -1.39
CA LEU A 29 0.45 4.03 -0.22
C LEU A 29 -0.32 3.49 0.99
N ALA A 30 -1.56 3.95 1.21
CA ALA A 30 -2.41 3.43 2.28
C ALA A 30 -2.68 1.93 2.10
N THR A 31 -3.00 1.48 0.88
CA THR A 31 -3.15 0.06 0.56
C THR A 31 -1.89 -0.73 0.91
N PHE A 32 -0.71 -0.29 0.48
CA PHE A 32 0.55 -0.97 0.80
C PHE A 32 0.86 -1.00 2.30
N ILE A 33 0.59 0.09 3.01
CA ILE A 33 0.75 0.13 4.46
C ILE A 33 -0.18 -0.91 5.13
N HIS A 34 -1.45 -0.97 4.72
CA HIS A 34 -2.41 -1.93 5.26
C HIS A 34 -2.03 -3.38 4.96
N THR A 35 -1.51 -3.69 3.77
CA THR A 35 -1.10 -5.06 3.42
C THR A 35 0.11 -5.50 4.24
N LEU A 36 1.13 -4.65 4.38
CA LEU A 36 2.32 -4.96 5.17
C LEU A 36 2.00 -5.15 6.65
N MET A 37 1.24 -4.22 7.25
CA MET A 37 0.82 -4.35 8.65
C MET A 37 -0.10 -5.57 8.85
N GLY A 38 -0.94 -5.90 7.86
CA GLY A 38 -1.77 -7.09 7.88
C GLY A 38 -0.94 -8.38 7.91
N ALA A 39 0.06 -8.48 7.03
CA ALA A 39 0.97 -9.62 6.97
C ALA A 39 1.77 -9.79 8.27
N GLU A 40 2.26 -8.69 8.85
CA GLU A 40 2.94 -8.72 10.15
C GLU A 40 2.01 -9.20 11.27
N ALA A 41 0.77 -8.70 11.31
CA ALA A 41 -0.21 -9.13 12.29
C ALA A 41 -0.56 -10.62 12.17
N ASP A 42 -0.68 -11.13 10.95
CA ASP A 42 -0.95 -12.55 10.69
C ASP A 42 0.25 -13.43 11.12
N ALA A 43 1.49 -12.98 10.84
CA ALA A 43 2.71 -13.64 11.32
C ALA A 43 2.81 -13.67 12.85
N LEU A 44 2.48 -12.56 13.53
CA LEU A 44 2.45 -12.48 14.99
C LEU A 44 1.34 -13.33 15.61
N CYS A 45 0.20 -13.47 14.93
CA CYS A 45 -0.89 -14.34 15.40
C CYS A 45 -0.60 -15.83 15.13
N GLY A 46 0.33 -16.15 14.22
CA GLY A 46 0.60 -17.50 13.73
C GLY A 46 -0.49 -18.04 12.79
N ALA A 47 -1.33 -17.16 12.23
CA ALA A 47 -2.43 -17.51 11.35
C ALA A 47 -2.99 -16.27 10.64
N GLY A 48 -3.52 -16.43 9.43
CA GLY A 48 -4.23 -15.38 8.71
C GLY A 48 -5.52 -14.94 9.43
N TYR A 49 -6.07 -13.78 9.03
CA TYR A 49 -7.33 -13.29 9.59
C TYR A 49 -8.51 -14.24 9.32
N GLY A 50 -9.17 -14.70 10.39
CA GLY A 50 -10.31 -15.64 10.31
C GLY A 50 -9.92 -17.08 9.98
N GLU A 51 -8.65 -17.36 9.73
CA GLU A 51 -8.14 -18.69 9.44
C GLU A 51 -8.15 -19.57 10.69
N ARG A 52 -8.55 -20.84 10.53
CA ARG A 52 -8.40 -21.86 11.59
C ARG A 52 -7.02 -22.49 11.45
N SER A 53 -6.15 -22.22 12.41
CA SER A 53 -4.85 -22.89 12.53
C SER A 53 -4.61 -23.30 13.99
N THR A 54 -3.93 -24.43 14.18
CA THR A 54 -3.44 -24.90 15.48
C THR A 54 -2.23 -24.12 15.98
N GLU A 55 -1.52 -23.41 15.10
CA GLU A 55 -0.39 -22.55 15.45
C GLU A 55 -0.82 -21.18 16.00
N ARG A 56 -2.13 -20.87 15.95
CA ARG A 56 -2.63 -19.57 16.40
C ARG A 56 -2.42 -19.38 17.91
N THR A 57 -1.70 -18.32 18.27
CA THR A 57 -1.43 -17.96 19.68
C THR A 57 -2.12 -16.66 20.11
N ASN A 58 -2.60 -15.84 19.16
CA ASN A 58 -3.25 -14.56 19.44
C ASN A 58 -4.34 -14.24 18.40
N GLN A 59 -5.13 -13.18 18.63
CA GLN A 59 -6.17 -12.71 17.72
C GLN A 59 -6.11 -11.18 17.53
N ARG A 60 -6.50 -10.73 16.33
CA ARG A 60 -6.53 -9.31 15.98
C ARG A 60 -7.71 -8.60 16.67
N ASN A 61 -7.43 -7.51 17.40
CA ASN A 61 -8.43 -6.72 18.15
C ASN A 61 -8.96 -5.51 17.35
N GLY A 62 -9.28 -5.76 16.07
CA GLY A 62 -9.70 -4.73 15.13
C GLY A 62 -8.63 -3.69 14.82
N TYR A 63 -9.02 -2.68 14.05
CA TYR A 63 -8.14 -1.58 13.66
C TYR A 63 -8.38 -0.34 14.53
N ARG A 64 -7.39 0.57 14.55
CA ARG A 64 -7.51 1.89 15.17
C ARG A 64 -6.97 2.93 14.19
N HIS A 65 -7.56 4.12 14.24
CA HIS A 65 -7.11 5.22 13.40
C HIS A 65 -5.71 5.65 13.81
N ARG A 66 -4.82 5.78 12.83
CA ARG A 66 -3.49 6.36 12.98
C ARG A 66 -3.26 7.30 11.82
N GLN A 67 -3.02 8.57 12.11
CA GLN A 67 -2.66 9.53 11.08
C GLN A 67 -1.21 9.29 10.67
N PHE A 68 -0.95 9.24 9.36
CA PHE A 68 0.38 9.15 8.79
C PHE A 68 0.70 10.49 8.14
N ASP A 69 1.87 11.03 8.46
CA ASP A 69 2.43 12.19 7.77
C ASP A 69 3.45 11.65 6.77
N THR A 70 3.12 11.73 5.47
CA THR A 70 3.90 11.11 4.40
C THR A 70 4.28 12.13 3.33
N ARG A 71 5.27 11.80 2.50
CA ARG A 71 5.64 12.66 1.36
C ARG A 71 4.54 12.77 0.30
N ALA A 72 3.57 11.85 0.30
CA ALA A 72 2.41 11.94 -0.57
C ALA A 72 1.34 12.91 -0.02
N GLY A 73 1.61 13.58 1.10
CA GLY A 73 0.64 14.35 1.88
C GLY A 73 -0.01 13.53 2.98
#